data_AF-A0A4Z1JRT8-F1
#
_entry.id   AF-A0A4Z1JRT8-F1
#
_cell.length_a   1.000
_cell.length_b   1.000
_cell.length_c   1.000
_cell.angle_alpha   90.00
_cell.angle_beta   90.00
_cell.angle_gamma   90.00
#
_symmetry.space_group_name_H-M   'P 1'
#
loop_
_entity.id
_entity.type
_entity.pdbx_description
1 polymer ?
#
loop_
_entity_poly.entity_id
_entity_poly.type
_entity_poly.pdbx_seq_one_letter_code
_entity_poly.pdbx_strand_id
1 'polypeptide(L)'
;MSSSISDLYTRPEGVHVIPKESLDLRPDSEIDYDLLHPKPISSEKNIWFFWHSGFSNMHHYTQRNVRAWYRRFSKQGWTVRVIDRQPSSPLNVANFLDISDLGTFPGAFIDGTIGGDHSPQHTSDLVRFPLLLKYGGVYADVGMMQIGDLDRMWRETIDNDASPFELLSYNAGTIDERCLTNYFLASKINNPMLERSHKLLLALWAADGGKTSTEGMHSSPLLKGVQLMGGSFTIEEDGKTISAEDCSKLLTDYIIQGQVMTMVLGLVDENDNWNGPRYSAEHVYAIEYMEGSQLINEFTAWNGQMAFDLMSLPIPRNGETESPEQTQAREIVEACLKRSFGFKLAHGLIIRVLGETLGSLWRKHDGSDVVPGTYADWLRHGMIYWTQDELPPRMDFQVMEPIKRGSLLANN
;
A
#
# COMPACT_ATOMS: atom_id res chain seq x y z
N MET A 1 -27.97 -32.70 4.92
CA MET A 1 -27.34 -32.11 3.72
C MET A 1 -26.40 -31.04 4.24
N SER A 2 -25.09 -31.25 4.13
CA SER A 2 -24.12 -30.20 4.46
C SER A 2 -24.22 -29.19 3.32
N SER A 3 -24.77 -28.00 3.58
CA SER A 3 -24.55 -26.88 2.66
C SER A 3 -23.04 -26.64 2.64
N SER A 4 -22.49 -26.48 1.45
CA SER A 4 -21.08 -26.10 1.35
C SER A 4 -20.95 -24.67 1.88
N ILE A 5 -19.81 -24.31 2.48
CA ILE A 5 -19.57 -22.94 2.98
C ILE A 5 -19.78 -21.89 1.85
N SER A 6 -19.69 -22.27 0.57
CA SER A 6 -19.95 -21.32 -0.54
C SER A 6 -21.41 -20.90 -0.67
N ASP A 7 -22.36 -21.63 -0.08
CA ASP A 7 -23.78 -21.24 -0.11
C ASP A 7 -24.11 -20.18 0.96
N LEU A 8 -23.13 -19.81 1.81
CA LEU A 8 -23.30 -18.86 2.90
C LEU A 8 -23.11 -17.40 2.47
N TYR A 9 -22.35 -17.17 1.39
CA TYR A 9 -21.93 -15.83 0.97
C TYR A 9 -22.64 -15.41 -0.31
N THR A 10 -23.46 -14.36 -0.19
CA THR A 10 -24.10 -13.75 -1.35
C THR A 10 -23.04 -13.05 -2.19
N ARG A 11 -22.97 -13.34 -3.48
CA ARG A 11 -22.11 -12.58 -4.40
C ARG A 11 -22.80 -11.24 -4.73
N PRO A 12 -22.15 -10.09 -4.50
CA PRO A 12 -22.72 -8.80 -4.89
C PRO A 12 -22.95 -8.69 -6.41
N GLU A 13 -23.85 -7.81 -6.85
CA GLU A 13 -23.95 -7.44 -8.28
C GLU A 13 -22.71 -6.67 -8.75
N GLY A 14 -22.32 -6.77 -10.03
CA GLY A 14 -21.14 -6.07 -10.56
C GLY A 14 -19.81 -6.76 -10.22
N VAL A 15 -19.86 -7.98 -9.66
CA VAL A 15 -18.72 -8.87 -9.51
C VAL A 15 -19.06 -10.24 -10.10
N HIS A 16 -18.05 -10.91 -10.67
CA HIS A 16 -18.18 -12.27 -11.19
C HIS A 16 -17.23 -13.24 -10.48
N VAL A 17 -17.50 -14.54 -10.65
CA VAL A 17 -16.66 -15.60 -10.08
C VAL A 17 -15.40 -15.73 -10.89
N ILE A 18 -14.25 -15.73 -10.22
CA ILE A 18 -12.97 -16.07 -10.84
C ILE A 18 -12.93 -17.59 -11.07
N PRO A 19 -12.60 -18.06 -12.28
CA PRO A 19 -12.48 -19.48 -12.55
C PRO A 19 -11.46 -20.15 -11.62
N LYS A 20 -11.80 -21.33 -11.07
CA LYS A 20 -10.95 -22.02 -10.07
C LYS A 20 -9.59 -22.42 -10.63
N GLU A 21 -9.52 -22.71 -11.91
CA GLU A 21 -8.29 -23.00 -12.64
C GLU A 21 -7.30 -21.83 -12.61
N SER A 22 -7.79 -20.59 -12.54
CA SER A 22 -7.00 -19.36 -12.45
C SER A 22 -6.54 -19.04 -11.02
N LEU A 23 -7.05 -19.75 -10.00
CA LEU A 23 -6.69 -19.55 -8.60
C LEU A 23 -5.79 -20.67 -8.09
N ASP A 24 -4.79 -20.35 -7.28
CA ASP A 24 -4.07 -21.34 -6.49
C ASP A 24 -4.83 -21.64 -5.20
N LEU A 25 -5.52 -22.79 -5.16
CA LEU A 25 -6.34 -23.23 -4.04
C LEU A 25 -5.68 -24.36 -3.23
N ARG A 26 -4.35 -24.57 -3.38
CA ARG A 26 -3.59 -25.53 -2.57
C ARG A 26 -3.60 -25.16 -1.08
N PRO A 27 -3.34 -26.09 -0.16
CA PRO A 27 -3.23 -25.80 1.27
C PRO A 27 -2.22 -24.68 1.58
N ASP A 28 -2.47 -23.92 2.66
CA ASP A 28 -1.59 -22.81 3.09
C ASP A 28 -0.13 -23.25 3.25
N SER A 29 0.14 -24.47 3.72
CA SER A 29 1.52 -24.97 3.89
C SER A 29 2.29 -25.08 2.57
N GLU A 30 1.61 -25.37 1.45
CA GLU A 30 2.26 -25.43 0.14
C GLU A 30 2.52 -24.02 -0.41
N ILE A 31 1.60 -23.09 -0.18
CA ILE A 31 1.78 -21.68 -0.56
C ILE A 31 2.90 -21.05 0.27
N ASP A 32 2.92 -21.30 1.57
CA ASP A 32 3.97 -20.81 2.47
C ASP A 32 5.34 -21.32 2.05
N TYR A 33 5.43 -22.59 1.63
CA TYR A 33 6.65 -23.14 1.07
C TYR A 33 7.12 -22.34 -0.14
N ASP A 34 6.24 -22.05 -1.10
CA ASP A 34 6.59 -21.28 -2.30
C ASP A 34 6.91 -19.81 -1.99
N LEU A 35 6.22 -19.21 -1.00
CA LEU A 35 6.51 -17.86 -0.53
C LEU A 35 7.91 -17.76 0.10
N LEU A 36 8.36 -18.81 0.80
CA LEU A 36 9.70 -18.89 1.40
C LEU A 36 10.79 -19.32 0.41
N HIS A 37 10.41 -19.92 -0.72
CA HIS A 37 11.32 -20.41 -1.77
C HIS A 37 10.89 -19.89 -3.15
N PRO A 38 10.82 -18.56 -3.35
CA PRO A 38 10.27 -18.01 -4.57
C PRO A 38 11.17 -18.34 -5.76
N LYS A 39 10.55 -18.48 -6.94
CA LYS A 39 11.27 -18.72 -8.20
C LYS A 39 12.26 -17.58 -8.49
N PRO A 40 13.35 -17.83 -9.24
CA PRO A 40 14.21 -16.77 -9.77
C PRO A 40 13.41 -15.71 -10.52
N ILE A 41 13.89 -14.47 -10.54
CA ILE A 41 13.24 -13.38 -11.28
C ILE A 41 13.41 -13.64 -12.78
N SER A 42 12.29 -13.68 -13.51
CA SER A 42 12.27 -13.94 -14.96
C SER A 42 11.43 -12.94 -15.76
N SER A 43 10.73 -12.03 -15.09
CA SER A 43 9.88 -11.00 -15.70
C SER A 43 9.66 -9.86 -14.71
N GLU A 44 8.97 -8.80 -15.14
CA GLU A 44 8.57 -7.66 -14.28
C GLU A 44 7.34 -7.98 -13.41
N LYS A 45 6.67 -9.13 -13.61
CA LYS A 45 5.53 -9.56 -12.77
C LYS A 45 5.98 -10.06 -11.40
N ASN A 46 6.51 -9.17 -10.59
CA ASN A 46 6.84 -9.40 -9.18
C ASN A 46 5.93 -8.58 -8.29
N ILE A 47 5.48 -9.18 -7.19
CA ILE A 47 4.75 -8.48 -6.12
C ILE A 47 5.65 -8.48 -4.90
N TRP A 48 6.14 -7.30 -4.55
CA TRP A 48 7.08 -7.06 -3.47
C TRP A 48 6.33 -6.62 -2.22
N PHE A 49 6.51 -7.38 -1.15
CA PHE A 49 6.19 -7.01 0.21
C PHE A 49 7.48 -6.87 1.00
N PHE A 50 7.42 -6.19 2.13
CA PHE A 50 8.53 -6.15 3.09
C PHE A 50 8.05 -6.48 4.50
N TRP A 51 8.83 -7.31 5.18
CA TRP A 51 8.71 -7.54 6.61
C TRP A 51 10.11 -7.83 7.16
N HIS A 52 10.65 -6.94 7.98
CA HIS A 52 12.05 -6.99 8.43
C HIS A 52 12.48 -8.35 9.03
N SER A 53 11.56 -9.07 9.67
CA SER A 53 11.80 -10.39 10.27
C SER A 53 11.36 -11.58 9.41
N GLY A 54 10.91 -11.35 8.18
CA GLY A 54 10.51 -12.40 7.23
C GLY A 54 9.08 -12.89 7.41
N PHE A 55 8.56 -13.57 6.38
CA PHE A 55 7.15 -14.00 6.27
C PHE A 55 6.65 -14.81 7.48
N SER A 56 7.45 -15.75 7.98
CA SER A 56 7.06 -16.61 9.11
C SER A 56 6.85 -15.84 10.42
N ASN A 57 7.41 -14.65 10.56
CA ASN A 57 7.30 -13.80 11.75
C ASN A 57 6.27 -12.67 11.59
N MET A 58 5.48 -12.70 10.52
CA MET A 58 4.36 -11.78 10.31
C MET A 58 3.19 -12.13 11.23
N HIS A 59 2.32 -11.16 11.49
CA HIS A 59 1.02 -11.45 12.11
C HIS A 59 0.18 -12.33 11.18
N HIS A 60 -0.60 -13.26 11.74
CA HIS A 60 -1.30 -14.22 10.89
C HIS A 60 -2.29 -13.55 9.92
N TYR A 61 -2.94 -12.44 10.30
CA TYR A 61 -3.82 -11.71 9.37
C TYR A 61 -3.07 -11.09 8.19
N THR A 62 -1.80 -10.67 8.36
CA THR A 62 -0.98 -10.19 7.24
C THR A 62 -0.42 -11.35 6.41
N GLN A 63 -0.13 -12.51 7.02
CA GLN A 63 0.16 -13.72 6.25
C GLN A 63 -1.03 -14.10 5.37
N ARG A 64 -2.25 -14.04 5.90
CA ARG A 64 -3.50 -14.25 5.14
C ARG A 64 -3.63 -13.25 3.99
N ASN A 65 -3.26 -11.98 4.19
CA ASN A 65 -3.21 -11.00 3.09
C ASN A 65 -2.26 -11.49 2.00
N VAL A 66 -0.99 -11.74 2.31
CA VAL A 66 0.03 -12.17 1.32
C VAL A 66 -0.39 -13.46 0.60
N ARG A 67 -0.95 -14.44 1.33
CA ARG A 67 -1.51 -15.65 0.74
C ARG A 67 -2.63 -15.30 -0.24
N ALA A 68 -3.53 -14.39 0.08
CA ALA A 68 -4.59 -13.97 -0.83
C ALA A 68 -4.04 -13.42 -2.17
N TRP A 69 -3.00 -12.58 -2.12
CA TRP A 69 -2.30 -12.14 -3.33
C TRP A 69 -1.72 -13.32 -4.12
N TYR A 70 -1.03 -14.24 -3.44
CA TYR A 70 -0.47 -15.43 -4.07
C TYR A 70 -1.56 -16.28 -4.76
N ARG A 71 -2.66 -16.55 -4.05
CA ARG A 71 -3.79 -17.36 -4.55
C ARG A 71 -4.38 -16.79 -5.83
N ARG A 72 -4.49 -15.46 -5.92
CA ARG A 72 -5.09 -14.79 -7.08
C ARG A 72 -4.16 -14.66 -8.28
N PHE A 73 -2.87 -14.42 -8.05
CA PHE A 73 -2.00 -13.93 -9.11
C PHE A 73 -0.88 -14.88 -9.51
N SER A 74 -0.53 -15.88 -8.68
CA SER A 74 0.57 -16.81 -8.98
C SER A 74 0.38 -17.57 -10.30
N LYS A 75 -0.83 -18.07 -10.56
CA LYS A 75 -1.18 -18.76 -11.81
C LYS A 75 -1.26 -17.83 -13.03
N GLN A 76 -1.32 -16.52 -12.82
CA GLN A 76 -1.29 -15.50 -13.87
C GLN A 76 0.15 -15.03 -14.19
N GLY A 77 1.15 -15.70 -13.58
CA GLY A 77 2.56 -15.46 -13.81
C GLY A 77 3.24 -14.52 -12.81
N TRP A 78 2.52 -14.06 -11.79
CA TRP A 78 3.10 -13.21 -10.76
C TRP A 78 3.91 -14.02 -9.74
N THR A 79 5.08 -13.50 -9.35
CA THR A 79 5.83 -14.04 -8.22
C THR A 79 5.70 -13.13 -7.01
N VAL A 80 5.13 -13.65 -5.92
CA VAL A 80 4.99 -12.92 -4.65
C VAL A 80 6.25 -13.12 -3.81
N ARG A 81 6.80 -12.03 -3.27
CA ARG A 81 8.06 -12.01 -2.51
C ARG A 81 7.90 -11.17 -1.26
N VAL A 82 8.22 -11.72 -0.10
CA VAL A 82 8.24 -10.98 1.17
C VAL A 82 9.69 -10.75 1.55
N ILE A 83 10.22 -9.60 1.17
CA ILE A 83 11.61 -9.21 1.39
C ILE A 83 11.86 -8.90 2.86
N ASP A 84 13.04 -9.27 3.35
CA ASP A 84 13.41 -9.12 4.76
C ASP A 84 14.88 -8.68 4.95
N ARG A 85 15.32 -8.64 6.21
CA ARG A 85 16.70 -8.33 6.61
C ARG A 85 17.37 -9.48 7.39
N GLN A 86 16.83 -10.69 7.32
CA GLN A 86 17.33 -11.83 8.10
C GLN A 86 18.63 -12.40 7.47
N PRO A 87 19.76 -12.51 8.21
CA PRO A 87 21.08 -12.83 7.63
C PRO A 87 21.23 -14.13 6.83
N SER A 88 20.24 -15.02 6.84
CA SER A 88 20.27 -16.28 6.08
C SER A 88 19.00 -16.52 5.27
N SER A 89 18.11 -15.52 5.18
CA SER A 89 16.90 -15.64 4.38
C SER A 89 17.25 -15.56 2.89
N PRO A 90 16.69 -16.46 2.04
CA PRO A 90 16.78 -16.28 0.59
C PRO A 90 16.07 -15.00 0.13
N LEU A 91 15.16 -14.47 0.94
CA LEU A 91 14.43 -13.22 0.72
C LEU A 91 15.09 -12.00 1.37
N ASN A 92 16.29 -12.15 1.93
CA ASN A 92 17.05 -11.01 2.40
C ASN A 92 17.27 -10.02 1.25
N VAL A 93 17.00 -8.73 1.50
CA VAL A 93 17.18 -7.65 0.52
C VAL A 93 18.56 -7.63 -0.15
N ALA A 94 19.62 -8.09 0.55
CA ALA A 94 20.99 -8.20 0.02
C ALA A 94 21.12 -9.16 -1.17
N ASN A 95 20.18 -10.09 -1.35
CA ASN A 95 20.16 -11.00 -2.50
C ASN A 95 19.57 -10.34 -3.77
N PHE A 96 18.96 -9.16 -3.62
CA PHE A 96 18.25 -8.45 -4.68
C PHE A 96 18.90 -7.10 -5.00
N LEU A 97 19.43 -6.41 -4.00
CA LEU A 97 19.97 -5.06 -4.09
C LEU A 97 21.37 -5.02 -3.47
N ASP A 98 22.23 -4.14 -3.98
CA ASP A 98 23.52 -3.88 -3.34
C ASP A 98 23.30 -3.03 -2.09
N ILE A 99 23.27 -3.69 -0.93
CA ILE A 99 23.01 -3.05 0.35
C ILE A 99 24.22 -2.29 0.91
N SER A 100 25.33 -2.25 0.18
CA SER A 100 26.54 -1.50 0.52
C SER A 100 26.74 -0.25 -0.34
N ASP A 101 25.91 -0.07 -1.37
CA ASP A 101 25.98 1.07 -2.28
C ASP A 101 25.24 2.30 -1.72
N LEU A 102 25.98 3.38 -1.50
CA LEU A 102 25.43 4.68 -1.09
C LEU A 102 24.56 5.34 -2.18
N GLY A 103 24.68 4.89 -3.44
CA GLY A 103 23.79 5.27 -4.53
C GLY A 103 22.42 4.59 -4.48
N THR A 104 22.28 3.51 -3.69
CA THR A 104 21.03 2.75 -3.55
C THR A 104 20.43 2.92 -2.15
N PHE A 105 21.25 3.07 -1.11
CA PHE A 105 20.79 3.17 0.27
C PHE A 105 21.54 4.24 1.07
N PRO A 106 20.87 4.92 2.02
CA PRO A 106 21.56 5.87 2.89
C PRO A 106 22.48 5.15 3.88
N GLY A 107 23.50 5.84 4.39
CA GLY A 107 24.45 5.28 5.36
C GLY A 107 23.75 4.61 6.55
N ALA A 108 22.67 5.20 7.06
CA ALA A 108 21.90 4.59 8.16
C ALA A 108 21.33 3.21 7.85
N PHE A 109 20.96 2.94 6.59
CA PHE A 109 20.50 1.61 6.17
C PHE A 109 21.65 0.61 6.07
N ILE A 110 22.78 1.06 5.52
CA ILE A 110 24.01 0.26 5.36
C ILE A 110 24.52 -0.18 6.73
N ASP A 111 24.63 0.78 7.65
CA ASP A 111 25.17 0.57 9.00
C ASP A 111 24.17 -0.06 9.97
N GLY A 112 22.89 -0.21 9.56
CA GLY A 112 21.83 -0.74 10.42
C GLY A 112 21.47 0.18 11.59
N THR A 113 21.59 1.50 11.40
CA THR A 113 21.40 2.54 12.43
C THR A 113 20.12 3.34 12.25
N ILE A 114 19.21 2.94 11.34
CA ILE A 114 17.87 3.53 11.25
C ILE A 114 17.16 3.39 12.60
N GLY A 115 16.90 4.52 13.25
CA GLY A 115 16.33 4.62 14.58
C GLY A 115 14.84 4.99 14.62
N GLY A 116 14.34 5.15 15.84
CA GLY A 116 12.95 5.52 16.15
C GLY A 116 11.97 4.34 16.16
N ASP A 117 10.77 4.57 16.70
CA ASP A 117 9.71 3.57 16.89
C ASP A 117 9.16 2.99 15.57
N HIS A 118 9.50 3.62 14.45
CA HIS A 118 9.06 3.28 13.12
C HIS A 118 10.21 2.83 12.20
N SER A 119 11.36 2.45 12.76
CA SER A 119 12.51 1.99 11.97
C SER A 119 12.19 0.85 10.97
N PRO A 120 11.31 -0.14 11.26
CA PRO A 120 10.96 -1.15 10.26
C PRO A 120 10.18 -0.57 9.08
N GLN A 121 9.31 0.42 9.33
CA GLN A 121 8.56 1.13 8.28
C GLN A 121 9.53 1.94 7.41
N HIS A 122 10.42 2.72 8.01
CA HIS A 122 11.38 3.52 7.25
C HIS A 122 12.35 2.64 6.45
N THR A 123 12.72 1.46 6.99
CA THR A 123 13.48 0.45 6.24
C THR A 123 12.69 -0.05 5.04
N SER A 124 11.39 -0.33 5.21
CA SER A 124 10.47 -0.71 4.13
C SER A 124 10.43 0.34 3.01
N ASP A 125 10.34 1.61 3.39
CA ASP A 125 10.28 2.74 2.46
C ASP A 125 11.57 2.82 1.62
N LEU A 126 12.73 2.67 2.24
CA LEU A 126 14.03 2.70 1.55
C LEU A 126 14.23 1.55 0.57
N VAL A 127 13.55 0.41 0.76
CA VAL A 127 13.66 -0.76 -0.12
C VAL A 127 12.72 -0.67 -1.34
N ARG A 128 11.60 0.07 -1.21
CA ARG A 128 10.52 0.12 -2.21
C ARG A 128 10.97 0.59 -3.58
N PHE A 129 11.55 1.79 -3.68
CA PHE A 129 11.95 2.35 -4.97
C PHE A 129 13.07 1.53 -5.64
N PRO A 130 14.16 1.14 -4.93
CA PRO A 130 15.19 0.30 -5.54
C PRO A 130 14.67 -1.02 -6.15
N LEU A 131 13.73 -1.70 -5.48
CA LEU A 131 13.12 -2.92 -6.03
C LEU A 131 12.35 -2.64 -7.31
N LEU A 132 11.50 -1.61 -7.32
CA LEU A 132 10.71 -1.24 -8.50
C LEU A 132 11.60 -0.74 -9.64
N LEU A 133 12.63 0.04 -9.36
CA LEU A 133 13.56 0.53 -10.37
C LEU A 133 14.32 -0.61 -11.05
N LYS A 134 14.78 -1.59 -10.26
CA LYS A 134 15.59 -2.71 -10.77
C LYS A 134 14.76 -3.82 -11.42
N TYR A 135 13.57 -4.10 -10.91
CA TYR A 135 12.79 -5.29 -11.29
C TYR A 135 11.35 -5.01 -11.72
N GLY A 136 10.87 -3.78 -11.59
CA GLY A 136 9.50 -3.41 -11.89
C GLY A 136 8.49 -4.18 -11.02
N GLY A 137 7.26 -4.21 -11.51
CA GLY A 137 6.15 -4.92 -10.89
C GLY A 137 5.41 -4.04 -9.91
N VAL A 138 4.99 -4.64 -8.79
CA VAL A 138 4.13 -4.02 -7.79
C VAL A 138 4.82 -4.09 -6.45
N TYR A 139 4.91 -2.97 -5.75
CA TYR A 139 5.19 -2.97 -4.33
C TYR A 139 3.89 -2.72 -3.57
N ALA A 140 3.63 -3.51 -2.53
CA ALA A 140 2.54 -3.27 -1.61
C ALA A 140 3.00 -3.49 -0.16
N ASP A 141 2.44 -2.72 0.76
CA ASP A 141 2.59 -3.01 2.18
C ASP A 141 1.81 -4.29 2.55
N VAL A 142 2.30 -5.06 3.53
CA VAL A 142 1.65 -6.31 3.97
C VAL A 142 0.25 -6.13 4.56
N GLY A 143 -0.09 -4.90 4.97
CA GLY A 143 -1.43 -4.51 5.41
C GLY A 143 -2.42 -4.26 4.26
N MET A 144 -1.98 -4.38 3.00
CA MET A 144 -2.83 -4.16 1.84
C MET A 144 -3.62 -5.43 1.47
N MET A 145 -4.94 -5.34 1.60
CA MET A 145 -5.89 -6.38 1.21
C MET A 145 -6.30 -6.15 -0.25
N GLN A 146 -5.79 -6.94 -1.18
CA GLN A 146 -6.16 -6.78 -2.60
C GLN A 146 -7.56 -7.34 -2.88
N ILE A 147 -8.41 -6.55 -3.53
CA ILE A 147 -9.78 -6.92 -3.91
C ILE A 147 -9.89 -7.00 -5.43
N GLY A 148 -9.55 -5.93 -6.16
CA GLY A 148 -9.69 -5.82 -7.61
C GLY A 148 -8.66 -6.64 -8.39
N ASP A 149 -8.88 -6.80 -9.69
CA ASP A 149 -8.01 -7.58 -10.58
C ASP A 149 -6.71 -6.84 -10.93
N LEU A 150 -5.64 -7.13 -10.18
CA LEU A 150 -4.31 -6.57 -10.43
C LEU A 150 -3.75 -6.98 -11.79
N ASP A 151 -3.98 -8.21 -12.23
CA ASP A 151 -3.39 -8.71 -13.48
C ASP A 151 -4.01 -8.02 -14.69
N ARG A 152 -5.34 -7.84 -14.67
CA ARG A 152 -6.04 -7.02 -15.66
C ARG A 152 -5.60 -5.56 -15.59
N MET A 153 -5.56 -4.95 -14.39
CA MET A 153 -5.08 -3.57 -14.22
C MET A 153 -3.68 -3.38 -14.81
N TRP A 154 -2.73 -4.25 -14.48
CA TRP A 154 -1.37 -4.23 -15.01
C TRP A 154 -1.33 -4.34 -16.54
N ARG A 155 -2.04 -5.32 -17.13
CA ARG A 155 -2.06 -5.52 -18.59
C ARG A 155 -2.76 -4.42 -19.37
N GLU A 156 -3.72 -3.71 -18.78
CA GLU A 156 -4.44 -2.62 -19.47
C GLU A 156 -3.72 -1.27 -19.30
N THR A 157 -2.91 -1.13 -18.25
CA THR A 157 -2.19 0.10 -17.91
C THR A 157 -0.68 -0.04 -18.13
N ILE A 158 0.05 -0.53 -17.14
CA ILE A 158 1.52 -0.49 -17.10
C ILE A 158 2.19 -1.34 -18.18
N ASP A 159 1.64 -2.52 -18.49
CA ASP A 159 2.21 -3.49 -19.42
C ASP A 159 1.48 -3.53 -20.76
N ASN A 160 1.14 -2.34 -21.24
CA ASN A 160 0.51 -2.12 -22.52
C ASN A 160 1.18 -0.96 -23.25
N ASP A 161 1.86 -1.25 -24.36
CA ASP A 161 2.57 -0.23 -25.15
C ASP A 161 1.62 0.81 -25.77
N ALA A 162 0.32 0.52 -25.86
CA ALA A 162 -0.70 1.49 -26.30
C ALA A 162 -1.24 2.36 -25.16
N SER A 163 -0.95 2.01 -23.91
CA SER A 163 -1.34 2.77 -22.74
C SER A 163 -0.30 3.82 -22.41
N PRO A 164 -0.69 5.06 -22.06
CA PRO A 164 0.28 6.10 -21.71
C PRO A 164 0.79 5.95 -20.28
N PHE A 165 0.25 5.05 -19.47
CA PHE A 165 0.50 5.01 -18.03
C PHE A 165 1.77 4.23 -17.69
N GLU A 166 2.63 4.85 -16.89
CA GLU A 166 3.92 4.30 -16.48
C GLU A 166 4.00 4.02 -14.97
N LEU A 167 3.08 4.62 -14.19
CA LEU A 167 3.00 4.46 -12.74
C LEU A 167 1.54 4.31 -12.30
N LEU A 168 1.24 3.35 -11.43
CA LEU A 168 -0.06 3.15 -10.81
C LEU A 168 0.04 3.29 -9.29
N SER A 169 -0.87 4.07 -8.69
CA SER A 169 -1.01 4.21 -7.23
C SER A 169 -2.40 4.71 -6.85
N TYR A 170 -2.67 4.84 -5.56
CA TYR A 170 -3.78 5.65 -5.05
C TYR A 170 -3.35 7.11 -4.89
N ASN A 171 -4.30 8.04 -4.98
CA ASN A 171 -4.08 9.45 -4.68
C ASN A 171 -4.99 9.91 -3.54
N ALA A 172 -4.37 10.34 -2.44
CA ALA A 172 -5.07 10.81 -1.24
C ALA A 172 -5.43 12.30 -1.27
N GLY A 173 -5.25 12.97 -2.42
CA GLY A 173 -5.65 14.35 -2.65
C GLY A 173 -6.75 14.46 -3.70
N THR A 174 -7.15 15.68 -4.02
CA THR A 174 -8.05 15.99 -5.14
C THR A 174 -7.37 15.81 -6.51
N ILE A 175 -8.12 16.03 -7.60
CA ILE A 175 -7.55 16.06 -8.98
C ILE A 175 -6.55 17.21 -9.20
N ASP A 176 -6.47 18.15 -8.25
CA ASP A 176 -5.54 19.29 -8.23
C ASP A 176 -4.48 19.14 -7.13
N GLU A 177 -4.42 17.99 -6.48
CA GLU A 177 -3.41 17.65 -5.48
C GLU A 177 -2.71 16.35 -5.88
N ARG A 178 -1.40 16.28 -5.70
CA ARG A 178 -0.58 15.11 -6.07
C ARG A 178 -0.04 14.47 -4.82
N CYS A 179 -0.91 13.71 -4.15
CA CYS A 179 -0.62 13.00 -2.91
C CYS A 179 -0.68 11.48 -3.17
N LEU A 180 0.24 10.97 -3.99
CA LEU A 180 0.30 9.55 -4.26
C LEU A 180 0.68 8.77 -3.00
N THR A 181 0.01 7.66 -2.76
CA THR A 181 0.29 6.80 -1.62
C THR A 181 1.51 5.93 -1.87
N ASN A 182 2.38 5.78 -0.89
CA ASN A 182 3.57 4.95 -1.05
C ASN A 182 3.34 3.46 -0.71
N TYR A 183 2.22 3.10 -0.07
CA TYR A 183 1.95 1.72 0.35
C TYR A 183 1.49 0.79 -0.79
N PHE A 184 1.21 1.33 -1.98
CA PHE A 184 0.94 0.59 -3.21
C PHE A 184 1.49 1.39 -4.40
N LEU A 185 2.43 0.80 -5.14
CA LEU A 185 3.02 1.37 -6.35
C LEU A 185 3.21 0.27 -7.39
N ALA A 186 2.89 0.53 -8.64
CA ALA A 186 3.25 -0.37 -9.74
C ALA A 186 3.89 0.39 -10.90
N SER A 187 4.97 -0.14 -11.45
CA SER A 187 5.69 0.43 -12.60
C SER A 187 6.51 -0.63 -13.33
N LYS A 188 6.91 -0.32 -14.58
CA LYS A 188 8.02 -1.03 -15.24
C LYS A 188 9.36 -0.66 -14.59
N ILE A 189 10.43 -1.37 -14.96
CA ILE A 189 11.80 -1.02 -14.57
C ILE A 189 12.17 0.40 -15.03
N ASN A 190 13.15 1.02 -14.37
CA ASN A 190 13.69 2.33 -14.74
C ASN A 190 12.62 3.45 -14.87
N ASN A 191 11.55 3.38 -14.08
CA ASN A 191 10.51 4.42 -14.12
C ASN A 191 11.12 5.81 -13.75
N PRO A 192 10.98 6.83 -14.61
CA PRO A 192 11.67 8.10 -14.45
C PRO A 192 11.22 8.91 -13.23
N MET A 193 9.95 8.76 -12.81
CA MET A 193 9.43 9.40 -11.61
C MET A 193 10.02 8.75 -10.35
N LEU A 194 10.07 7.41 -10.31
CA LEU A 194 10.64 6.68 -9.18
C LEU A 194 12.15 6.91 -9.04
N GLU A 195 12.88 7.06 -10.16
CA GLU A 195 14.32 7.32 -10.15
C GLU A 195 14.64 8.65 -9.47
N ARG A 196 13.92 9.71 -9.86
CA ARG A 196 14.04 11.05 -9.27
C ARG A 196 13.58 11.07 -7.82
N SER A 197 12.50 10.35 -7.51
CA SER A 197 12.01 10.19 -6.14
C SER A 197 13.06 9.51 -5.26
N HIS A 198 13.68 8.44 -5.76
CA HIS A 198 14.75 7.76 -5.05
C HIS A 198 15.95 8.67 -4.81
N LYS A 199 16.41 9.40 -5.83
CA LYS A 199 17.52 10.36 -5.72
C LYS A 199 17.24 11.46 -4.69
N LEU A 200 16.03 12.02 -4.69
CA LEU A 200 15.64 13.04 -3.71
C LEU A 200 15.55 12.45 -2.30
N LEU A 201 14.99 11.25 -2.13
CA LEU A 201 14.93 10.57 -0.84
C LEU A 201 16.33 10.34 -0.26
N LEU A 202 17.28 9.84 -1.06
CA LEU A 202 18.67 9.67 -0.64
C LEU A 202 19.32 10.99 -0.23
N ALA A 203 19.04 12.08 -0.95
CA ALA A 203 19.56 13.40 -0.58
C ALA A 203 19.01 13.89 0.76
N LEU A 204 17.74 13.62 1.09
CA LEU A 204 17.16 13.93 2.40
C LEU A 204 17.83 13.14 3.53
N TRP A 205 18.12 11.85 3.30
CA TRP A 205 18.83 11.02 4.25
C TRP A 205 20.30 11.40 4.40
N ALA A 206 20.95 11.91 3.35
CA ALA A 206 22.34 12.35 3.39
C ALA A 206 22.53 13.74 4.04
N ALA A 207 21.46 14.49 4.26
CA ALA A 207 21.52 15.81 4.87
C ALA A 207 22.14 15.77 6.28
N ASP A 208 22.71 16.90 6.70
CA ASP A 208 23.33 17.09 8.01
C ASP A 208 24.43 16.07 8.37
N GLY A 209 25.13 15.54 7.36
CA GLY A 209 26.18 14.53 7.53
C GLY A 209 25.68 13.09 7.59
N GLY A 210 24.38 12.86 7.34
CA GLY A 210 23.74 11.55 7.38
C GLY A 210 22.74 11.44 8.52
N LYS A 211 21.45 11.43 8.19
CA LYS A 211 20.36 11.21 9.14
C LYS A 211 20.20 9.73 9.49
N THR A 212 19.75 9.46 10.70
CA THR A 212 19.41 8.11 11.21
C THR A 212 17.91 7.92 11.44
N SER A 213 17.10 8.96 11.25
CA SER A 213 15.64 8.90 11.27
C SER A 213 15.08 9.90 10.25
N THR A 214 13.77 9.88 10.02
CA THR A 214 13.09 10.85 9.17
C THR A 214 12.73 12.16 9.88
N GLU A 215 13.06 12.28 11.17
CA GLU A 215 12.74 13.44 11.98
C GLU A 215 13.35 14.73 11.40
N GLY A 216 12.51 15.75 11.27
CA GLY A 216 12.87 17.06 10.73
C GLY A 216 13.02 17.09 9.21
N MET A 217 12.85 15.99 8.48
CA MET A 217 12.99 15.99 7.02
C MET A 217 11.96 16.89 6.32
N HIS A 218 10.77 17.08 6.90
CA HIS A 218 9.76 18.02 6.42
C HIS A 218 10.29 19.46 6.28
N SER A 219 11.27 19.83 7.09
CA SER A 219 11.87 21.17 7.11
C SER A 219 12.98 21.35 6.07
N SER A 220 13.31 20.30 5.31
CA SER A 220 14.37 20.34 4.31
C SER A 220 14.11 21.41 3.25
N PRO A 221 15.11 22.24 2.89
CA PRO A 221 15.00 23.18 1.79
C PRO A 221 14.64 22.51 0.44
N LEU A 222 14.96 21.23 0.27
CA LEU A 222 14.64 20.46 -0.93
C LEU A 222 13.14 20.17 -1.07
N LEU A 223 12.37 20.26 0.01
CA LEU A 223 10.91 20.08 0.02
C LEU A 223 10.14 21.41 0.12
N LYS A 224 10.83 22.55 0.04
CA LYS A 224 10.20 23.88 0.13
C LYS A 224 9.09 24.04 -0.91
N GLY A 225 7.89 24.34 -0.43
CA GLY A 225 6.69 24.55 -1.25
C GLY A 225 5.72 23.37 -1.25
N VAL A 226 6.17 22.18 -0.81
CA VAL A 226 5.25 21.06 -0.56
C VAL A 226 4.50 21.32 0.74
N GLN A 227 3.18 21.14 0.72
CA GLN A 227 2.36 21.27 1.91
C GLN A 227 2.56 20.09 2.86
N LEU A 228 2.64 20.39 4.15
CA LEU A 228 2.71 19.36 5.19
C LEU A 228 1.44 18.50 5.17
N MET A 229 1.60 17.20 5.42
CA MET A 229 0.47 16.28 5.56
C MET A 229 -0.26 16.54 6.87
N GLY A 230 -1.54 16.21 6.93
CA GLY A 230 -2.34 16.26 8.14
C GLY A 230 -3.58 17.11 7.99
N GLY A 231 -4.00 17.73 9.09
CA GLY A 231 -5.23 18.50 9.18
C GLY A 231 -5.38 19.08 10.59
N SER A 232 -6.61 19.25 11.05
CA SER A 232 -6.92 19.78 12.38
C SER A 232 -6.80 18.76 13.53
N PHE A 233 -6.16 17.61 13.29
CA PHE A 233 -6.07 16.52 14.26
C PHE A 233 -5.03 16.79 15.34
N THR A 234 -5.37 16.50 16.59
CA THR A 234 -4.45 16.52 17.74
C THR A 234 -4.17 15.09 18.22
N ILE A 235 -3.04 14.88 18.88
CA ILE A 235 -2.70 13.60 19.52
C ILE A 235 -2.73 13.79 21.03
N GLU A 236 -3.39 12.89 21.76
CA GLU A 236 -3.40 12.87 23.22
C GLU A 236 -2.51 11.73 23.73
N GLU A 237 -1.41 12.09 24.41
CA GLU A 237 -0.43 11.12 24.93
C GLU A 237 0.06 11.50 26.31
N ASP A 238 0.01 10.55 27.25
CA ASP A 238 0.49 10.72 28.64
C ASP A 238 -0.05 11.99 29.33
N GLY A 239 -1.30 12.35 29.03
CA GLY A 239 -1.95 13.55 29.57
C GLY A 239 -1.48 14.87 28.93
N LYS A 240 -0.82 14.81 27.78
CA LYS A 240 -0.40 15.97 26.98
C LYS A 240 -1.06 15.93 25.60
N THR A 241 -1.52 17.10 25.16
CA THR A 241 -2.00 17.33 23.80
C THR A 241 -0.85 17.79 22.91
N ILE A 242 -0.55 17.01 21.87
CA ILE A 242 0.28 17.45 20.75
C ILE A 242 -0.60 18.29 19.82
N SER A 243 -0.12 19.49 19.49
CA SER A 243 -0.86 20.44 18.66
C SER A 243 -1.08 19.89 17.24
N ALA A 244 -2.07 20.43 16.53
CA ALA A 244 -2.33 20.05 15.14
C ALA A 244 -1.13 20.35 14.21
N GLU A 245 -0.42 21.45 14.48
CA GLU A 245 0.79 21.80 13.74
C GLU A 245 1.92 20.77 13.95
N ASP A 246 2.16 20.37 15.21
CA ASP A 246 3.20 19.39 15.51
C ASP A 246 2.81 17.98 15.03
N CYS A 247 1.53 17.62 15.11
CA CYS A 247 0.98 16.42 14.51
C CYS A 247 1.22 16.38 12.99
N SER A 248 1.01 17.51 12.30
CA SER A 248 1.27 17.64 10.87
C SER A 248 2.74 17.44 10.52
N LYS A 249 3.67 18.01 11.30
CA LYS A 249 5.12 17.78 11.14
C LYS A 249 5.49 16.31 11.34
N LEU A 250 5.00 15.69 12.41
CA LEU A 250 5.23 14.27 12.71
C LEU A 250 4.72 13.34 11.60
N LEU A 251 3.51 13.58 11.09
CA LEU A 251 2.94 12.83 9.96
C LEU A 251 3.74 13.01 8.68
N THR A 252 4.20 14.23 8.42
CA THR A 252 5.01 14.56 7.24
C THR A 252 6.36 13.85 7.28
N ASP A 253 7.05 13.84 8.42
CA ASP A 253 8.30 13.11 8.61
C ASP A 253 8.10 11.59 8.51
N TYR A 254 7.01 11.08 9.08
CA TYR A 254 6.68 9.64 9.01
C TYR A 254 6.40 9.18 7.57
N ILE A 255 5.75 10.01 6.75
CA ILE A 255 5.40 9.70 5.34
C ILE A 255 6.31 10.51 4.39
N ILE A 256 7.58 10.70 4.75
CA ILE A 256 8.48 11.57 3.97
C ILE A 256 8.64 11.10 2.51
N GLN A 257 8.53 9.78 2.26
CA GLN A 257 8.57 9.25 0.90
C GLN A 257 7.39 9.74 0.04
N GLY A 258 6.20 9.95 0.63
CA GLY A 258 5.06 10.56 -0.06
C GLY A 258 5.38 12.00 -0.47
N GLN A 259 5.96 12.79 0.44
CA GLN A 259 6.38 14.17 0.18
C GLN A 259 7.43 14.28 -0.93
N VAL A 260 8.36 13.34 -0.97
CA VAL A 260 9.35 13.21 -2.05
C VAL A 260 8.66 13.00 -3.40
N MET A 261 7.68 12.10 -3.49
CA MET A 261 6.92 11.89 -4.73
C MET A 261 6.14 13.15 -5.11
N THR A 262 5.50 13.84 -4.15
CA THR A 262 4.81 15.11 -4.40
C THR A 262 5.75 16.18 -4.95
N MET A 263 6.94 16.35 -4.37
CA MET A 263 7.93 17.30 -4.90
C MET A 263 8.34 16.96 -6.33
N VAL A 264 8.63 15.69 -6.62
CA VAL A 264 9.04 15.26 -7.96
C VAL A 264 7.93 15.48 -8.99
N LEU A 265 6.68 15.17 -8.65
CA LEU A 265 5.52 15.45 -9.51
C LEU A 265 5.22 16.95 -9.65
N GLY A 266 5.65 17.78 -8.69
CA GLY A 266 5.55 19.24 -8.75
C GLY A 266 6.77 19.94 -9.36
N LEU A 267 7.78 19.20 -9.86
CA LEU A 267 9.04 19.75 -10.33
C LEU A 267 9.08 19.93 -11.85
N VAL A 268 9.62 21.07 -12.31
CA VAL A 268 10.14 21.23 -13.67
C VAL A 268 11.65 21.45 -13.61
N ASP A 269 12.42 20.54 -14.20
CA ASP A 269 13.88 20.59 -14.28
C ASP A 269 14.32 20.48 -15.74
N GLU A 270 14.66 21.62 -16.36
CA GLU A 270 15.04 21.68 -17.77
C GLU A 270 16.39 20.98 -18.04
N ASN A 271 17.29 20.96 -17.06
CA ASN A 271 18.60 20.30 -17.21
C ASN A 271 18.46 18.77 -17.25
N ASP A 272 17.44 18.25 -16.59
CA ASP A 272 17.11 16.83 -16.50
C ASP A 272 15.93 16.45 -17.43
N ASN A 273 15.49 17.37 -18.29
CA ASN A 273 14.34 17.24 -19.18
C ASN A 273 13.09 16.68 -18.49
N TRP A 274 12.84 17.12 -17.25
CA TRP A 274 11.75 16.66 -16.42
C TRP A 274 10.63 17.70 -16.33
N ASN A 275 9.40 17.28 -16.58
CA ASN A 275 8.20 18.06 -16.31
C ASN A 275 7.22 17.18 -15.53
N GLY A 276 7.35 17.21 -14.21
CA GLY A 276 6.52 16.47 -13.27
C GLY A 276 5.03 16.74 -13.43
N PRO A 277 4.57 18.01 -13.51
CA PRO A 277 3.14 18.29 -13.66
C PRO A 277 2.53 17.68 -14.92
N ARG A 278 3.24 17.75 -16.05
CA ARG A 278 2.81 17.10 -17.30
C ARG A 278 2.86 15.58 -17.18
N TYR A 279 3.95 15.04 -16.65
CA TYR A 279 4.08 13.59 -16.43
C TYR A 279 2.95 13.05 -15.56
N SER A 280 2.59 13.78 -14.51
CA SER A 280 1.49 13.39 -13.63
C SER A 280 0.16 13.33 -14.38
N ALA A 281 -0.14 14.33 -15.20
CA ALA A 281 -1.38 14.38 -15.97
C ALA A 281 -1.43 13.25 -17.01
N GLU A 282 -0.32 12.92 -17.66
CA GLU A 282 -0.30 12.05 -18.83
C GLU A 282 0.03 10.58 -18.50
N HIS A 283 0.86 10.32 -17.48
CA HIS A 283 1.50 9.01 -17.26
C HIS A 283 1.21 8.34 -15.90
N VAL A 284 0.46 8.98 -15.00
CA VAL A 284 0.11 8.39 -13.69
C VAL A 284 -1.32 7.86 -13.71
N TYR A 285 -1.50 6.56 -13.50
CA TYR A 285 -2.80 5.98 -13.18
C TYR A 285 -3.08 6.13 -11.69
N ALA A 286 -3.79 7.18 -11.30
CA ALA A 286 -4.17 7.41 -9.90
C ALA A 286 -5.60 6.93 -9.65
N ILE A 287 -5.76 5.97 -8.74
CA ILE A 287 -7.08 5.57 -8.21
C ILE A 287 -7.43 6.51 -7.05
N GLU A 288 -8.68 6.95 -6.96
CA GLU A 288 -9.15 7.76 -5.82
C GLU A 288 -8.98 6.96 -4.51
N TYR A 289 -8.37 7.58 -3.51
CA TYR A 289 -7.92 6.91 -2.29
C TYR A 289 -9.05 6.39 -1.41
N MET A 290 -10.09 7.20 -1.18
CA MET A 290 -11.17 6.86 -0.25
C MET A 290 -11.95 5.64 -0.75
N GLU A 291 -12.44 5.70 -1.98
CA GLU A 291 -13.18 4.62 -2.61
C GLU A 291 -12.27 3.45 -2.98
N GLY A 292 -11.05 3.73 -3.46
CA GLY A 292 -10.12 2.71 -3.95
C GLY A 292 -9.44 1.88 -2.87
N SER A 293 -9.31 2.41 -1.64
CA SER A 293 -8.51 1.78 -0.58
C SER A 293 -8.97 1.97 0.87
N GLN A 294 -9.98 2.82 1.15
CA GLN A 294 -10.37 3.18 2.52
C GLN A 294 -11.86 3.01 2.84
N LEU A 295 -12.65 2.36 1.97
CA LEU A 295 -14.12 2.36 2.12
C LEU A 295 -14.61 1.96 3.51
N ILE A 296 -14.03 0.94 4.16
CA ILE A 296 -14.44 0.57 5.53
C ILE A 296 -14.27 1.76 6.49
N ASN A 297 -13.16 2.50 6.38
CA ASN A 297 -12.91 3.68 7.20
C ASN A 297 -13.88 4.82 6.86
N GLU A 298 -14.27 4.98 5.59
CA GLU A 298 -15.29 5.95 5.18
C GLU A 298 -16.65 5.64 5.84
N PHE A 299 -17.13 4.40 5.71
CA PHE A 299 -18.43 3.97 6.25
C PHE A 299 -18.49 3.98 7.77
N THR A 300 -17.35 3.90 8.45
CA THR A 300 -17.26 3.88 9.91
C THR A 300 -16.74 5.21 10.48
N ALA A 301 -16.59 6.24 9.64
CA ALA A 301 -16.03 7.53 10.02
C ALA A 301 -14.70 7.39 10.80
N TRP A 302 -13.83 6.50 10.31
CA TRP A 302 -12.53 6.15 10.90
C TRP A 302 -12.59 5.55 12.31
N ASN A 303 -13.76 5.08 12.77
CA ASN A 303 -13.90 4.38 14.04
C ASN A 303 -13.54 2.89 13.89
N GLY A 304 -12.32 2.53 14.28
CA GLY A 304 -11.83 1.16 14.15
C GLY A 304 -12.57 0.14 15.02
N GLN A 305 -13.06 0.51 16.21
CA GLN A 305 -13.86 -0.39 17.05
C GLN A 305 -15.19 -0.72 16.36
N MET A 306 -15.87 0.29 15.83
CA MET A 306 -17.09 0.09 15.05
C MET A 306 -16.84 -0.80 13.83
N ALA A 307 -15.75 -0.56 13.10
CA ALA A 307 -15.36 -1.43 11.97
C ALA A 307 -15.14 -2.88 12.41
N PHE A 308 -14.45 -3.09 13.54
CA PHE A 308 -14.21 -4.43 14.08
C PHE A 308 -15.50 -5.13 14.50
N ASP A 309 -16.39 -4.43 15.21
CA ASP A 309 -17.66 -4.97 15.68
C ASP A 309 -18.54 -5.38 14.49
N LEU A 310 -18.69 -4.51 13.48
CA LEU A 310 -19.46 -4.79 12.27
C LEU A 310 -18.88 -5.98 11.49
N MET A 311 -17.57 -6.03 11.30
CA MET A 311 -16.91 -7.14 10.60
C MET A 311 -16.99 -8.47 11.38
N SER A 312 -17.18 -8.40 12.70
CA SER A 312 -17.30 -9.58 13.58
C SER A 312 -18.71 -10.13 13.68
N LEU A 313 -19.73 -9.42 13.18
CA LEU A 313 -21.12 -9.87 13.23
C LEU A 313 -21.31 -11.17 12.43
N PRO A 314 -22.10 -12.13 12.93
CA PRO A 314 -22.51 -13.28 12.15
C PRO A 314 -23.49 -12.85 11.05
N ILE A 315 -23.37 -13.45 9.88
CA ILE A 315 -24.35 -13.34 8.80
C ILE A 315 -25.62 -14.06 9.24
N PRO A 316 -26.81 -13.46 9.05
CA PRO A 316 -28.09 -14.10 9.37
C PRO A 316 -28.25 -15.46 8.69
N ARG A 317 -28.86 -16.41 9.39
CA ARG A 317 -29.20 -17.70 8.79
C ARG A 317 -30.35 -17.54 7.81
N ASN A 318 -30.51 -18.53 6.92
CA ASN A 318 -31.63 -18.56 5.98
C ASN A 318 -32.97 -18.38 6.70
N GLY A 319 -33.69 -17.31 6.37
CA GLY A 319 -35.00 -16.97 6.93
C GLY A 319 -34.95 -16.08 8.17
N GLU A 320 -33.77 -15.73 8.69
CA GLU A 320 -33.61 -14.71 9.73
C GLU A 320 -33.55 -13.31 9.10
N THR A 321 -34.16 -12.33 9.78
CA THR A 321 -34.11 -10.93 9.36
C THR A 321 -32.79 -10.30 9.80
N GLU A 322 -32.15 -9.52 8.93
CA GLU A 322 -30.96 -8.76 9.29
C GLU A 322 -31.29 -7.69 10.36
N SER A 323 -30.41 -7.51 11.34
CA SER A 323 -30.41 -6.33 12.22
C SER A 323 -29.94 -5.07 11.45
N PRO A 324 -30.14 -3.86 11.98
CA PRO A 324 -29.58 -2.64 11.41
C PRO A 324 -28.05 -2.69 11.27
N GLU A 325 -27.35 -3.24 12.27
CA GLU A 325 -25.89 -3.37 12.27
C GLU A 325 -25.43 -4.41 11.23
N GLN A 326 -26.16 -5.52 11.08
CA GLN A 326 -25.90 -6.51 10.04
C GLN A 326 -26.13 -5.93 8.63
N THR A 327 -27.18 -5.12 8.47
CA THR A 327 -27.44 -4.38 7.22
C THR A 327 -26.26 -3.47 6.89
N GLN A 328 -25.75 -2.70 7.87
CA GLN A 328 -24.59 -1.84 7.67
C GLN A 328 -23.31 -2.64 7.35
N ALA A 329 -23.08 -3.76 8.06
CA ALA A 329 -21.93 -4.62 7.79
C ALA A 329 -21.98 -5.22 6.38
N ARG A 330 -23.18 -5.62 5.91
CA ARG A 330 -23.41 -6.07 4.54
C ARG A 330 -23.08 -4.98 3.53
N GLU A 331 -23.61 -3.78 3.73
CA GLU A 331 -23.37 -2.64 2.84
C GLU A 331 -21.87 -2.34 2.70
N ILE A 332 -21.11 -2.40 3.79
CA ILE A 332 -19.65 -2.21 3.78
C ILE A 332 -18.97 -3.31 2.95
N VAL A 333 -19.28 -4.59 3.19
CA VAL A 333 -18.65 -5.70 2.47
C VAL A 333 -18.99 -5.66 0.97
N GLU A 334 -20.26 -5.45 0.64
CA GLU A 334 -20.71 -5.31 -0.76
C GLU A 334 -20.03 -4.12 -1.43
N ALA A 335 -19.97 -2.97 -0.77
CA ALA A 335 -19.29 -1.79 -1.29
C ALA A 335 -17.80 -2.02 -1.54
N CYS A 336 -17.10 -2.68 -0.61
CA CYS A 336 -15.69 -3.00 -0.77
C CYS A 336 -15.46 -3.91 -1.97
N LEU A 337 -16.22 -5.02 -2.06
CA LEU A 337 -16.08 -5.99 -3.15
C LEU A 337 -16.46 -5.43 -4.51
N LYS A 338 -17.41 -4.50 -4.58
CA LYS A 338 -17.89 -3.89 -5.83
C LYS A 338 -17.07 -2.72 -6.32
N ARG A 339 -16.53 -1.90 -5.41
CA ARG A 339 -15.98 -0.58 -5.76
C ARG A 339 -14.51 -0.39 -5.42
N SER A 340 -14.03 -1.04 -4.36
CA SER A 340 -12.65 -0.86 -3.91
C SER A 340 -11.68 -1.74 -4.67
N PHE A 341 -10.55 -1.17 -5.09
CA PHE A 341 -9.47 -1.95 -5.68
C PHE A 341 -8.70 -2.76 -4.62
N GLY A 342 -8.69 -2.25 -3.39
CA GLY A 342 -8.23 -3.01 -2.24
C GLY A 342 -8.60 -2.29 -0.95
N PHE A 343 -8.05 -2.71 0.17
CA PHE A 343 -8.25 -2.04 1.44
C PHE A 343 -6.95 -2.00 2.23
N LYS A 344 -6.56 -0.81 2.69
CA LYS A 344 -5.33 -0.63 3.44
C LYS A 344 -5.63 -0.65 4.94
N LEU A 345 -5.16 -1.71 5.62
CA LEU A 345 -5.19 -1.79 7.08
C LEU A 345 -4.19 -0.81 7.70
N ALA A 346 -4.71 0.30 8.21
CA ALA A 346 -3.95 1.38 8.82
C ALA A 346 -3.23 0.94 10.11
N HIS A 347 -1.93 1.26 10.21
CA HIS A 347 -1.06 1.01 11.35
C HIS A 347 -0.04 2.15 11.49
N GLY A 348 0.82 2.09 12.51
CA GLY A 348 1.91 3.05 12.70
C GLY A 348 1.41 4.34 13.33
N LEU A 349 1.94 5.48 12.88
CA LEU A 349 1.68 6.79 13.49
C LEU A 349 0.20 7.15 13.53
N ILE A 350 -0.60 6.69 12.56
CA ILE A 350 -2.04 6.98 12.50
C ILE A 350 -2.82 6.45 13.71
N ILE A 351 -2.32 5.43 14.42
CA ILE A 351 -2.96 4.92 15.65
C ILE A 351 -2.90 5.98 16.76
N ARG A 352 -1.85 6.81 16.79
CA ARG A 352 -1.73 7.92 17.74
C ARG A 352 -2.75 9.02 17.45
N VAL A 353 -3.18 9.13 16.19
CA VAL A 353 -4.13 10.16 15.72
C VAL A 353 -5.58 9.70 15.86
N LEU A 354 -5.88 8.47 15.44
CA LEU A 354 -7.24 7.95 15.32
C LEU A 354 -7.61 6.91 16.40
N GLY A 355 -6.64 6.50 17.22
CA GLY A 355 -6.81 5.39 18.16
C GLY A 355 -6.75 4.04 17.46
N GLU A 356 -7.49 3.06 17.98
CA GLU A 356 -7.53 1.71 17.42
C GLU A 356 -8.13 1.71 16.01
N THR A 357 -7.43 1.11 15.07
CA THR A 357 -7.88 0.84 13.71
C THR A 357 -8.34 -0.62 13.59
N LEU A 358 -9.12 -0.95 12.55
CA LEU A 358 -9.49 -2.34 12.25
C LEU A 358 -8.26 -3.27 12.18
N GLY A 359 -7.19 -2.80 11.52
CA GLY A 359 -5.93 -3.54 11.43
C GLY A 359 -5.29 -3.81 12.80
N SER A 360 -5.27 -2.80 13.68
CA SER A 360 -4.74 -2.96 15.03
C SER A 360 -5.58 -3.93 15.87
N LEU A 361 -6.90 -3.96 15.67
CA LEU A 361 -7.81 -4.83 16.38
C LEU A 361 -7.73 -6.27 15.89
N TRP A 362 -7.64 -6.51 14.57
CA TRP A 362 -7.35 -7.85 14.03
C TRP A 362 -5.97 -8.37 14.44
N ARG A 363 -5.00 -7.49 14.69
CA ARG A 363 -3.72 -7.87 15.30
C ARG A 363 -3.87 -8.32 16.75
N LYS A 364 -4.73 -7.65 17.54
CA LYS A 364 -4.99 -7.96 18.95
C LYS A 364 -5.87 -9.20 19.13
N HIS A 365 -6.80 -9.43 18.21
CA HIS A 365 -7.78 -10.51 18.24
C HIS A 365 -7.49 -11.51 17.10
N ASP A 366 -6.38 -12.22 17.18
CA ASP A 366 -5.97 -13.12 16.10
C ASP A 366 -7.06 -14.14 15.73
N GLY A 367 -7.28 -14.30 14.42
CA GLY A 367 -8.30 -15.18 13.86
C GLY A 367 -9.70 -14.55 13.74
N SER A 368 -9.93 -13.35 14.29
CA SER A 368 -11.23 -12.68 14.18
C SER A 368 -11.62 -12.33 12.74
N ASP A 369 -10.62 -12.16 11.86
CA ASP A 369 -10.80 -11.77 10.46
C ASP A 369 -11.23 -12.94 9.54
N VAL A 370 -11.33 -14.16 10.08
CA VAL A 370 -11.63 -15.41 9.32
C VAL A 370 -12.59 -16.34 10.08
N VAL A 371 -13.41 -15.80 10.99
CA VAL A 371 -14.41 -16.62 11.69
C VAL A 371 -15.51 -17.00 10.69
N PRO A 372 -15.74 -18.30 10.40
CA PRO A 372 -16.69 -18.69 9.37
C PRO A 372 -18.09 -18.11 9.60
N GLY A 373 -18.65 -17.52 8.55
CA GLY A 373 -19.99 -16.92 8.59
C GLY A 373 -20.06 -15.55 9.23
N THR A 374 -18.95 -14.82 9.39
CA THR A 374 -18.97 -13.39 9.70
C THR A 374 -18.79 -12.52 8.45
N TYR A 375 -19.05 -11.22 8.56
CA TYR A 375 -18.79 -10.27 7.48
C TYR A 375 -17.31 -10.15 7.13
N ALA A 376 -16.40 -10.31 8.10
CA ALA A 376 -14.96 -10.42 7.83
C ALA A 376 -14.65 -11.63 6.95
N ASP A 377 -15.21 -12.81 7.26
CA ASP A 377 -14.97 -14.00 6.46
C ASP A 377 -15.62 -13.91 5.07
N TRP A 378 -16.77 -13.24 4.95
CA TRP A 378 -17.36 -12.93 3.64
C TRP A 378 -16.45 -12.02 2.80
N LEU A 379 -15.89 -10.97 3.38
CA LEU A 379 -14.92 -10.12 2.69
C LEU A 379 -13.69 -10.93 2.23
N ARG A 380 -13.13 -11.77 3.12
CA ARG A 380 -12.01 -12.67 2.81
C ARG A 380 -12.35 -13.64 1.67
N HIS A 381 -13.56 -14.20 1.69
CA HIS A 381 -14.04 -15.08 0.64
C HIS A 381 -14.11 -14.33 -0.70
N GLY A 382 -14.78 -13.17 -0.73
CA GLY A 382 -14.96 -12.38 -1.94
C GLY A 382 -13.63 -11.93 -2.55
N MET A 383 -12.65 -11.56 -1.72
CA MET A 383 -11.29 -11.23 -2.16
C MET A 383 -10.62 -12.36 -2.95
N ILE A 384 -10.88 -13.63 -2.63
CA ILE A 384 -10.24 -14.77 -3.31
C ILE A 384 -11.03 -15.20 -4.54
N TYR A 385 -12.35 -15.29 -4.42
CA TYR A 385 -13.18 -16.01 -5.39
C TYR A 385 -13.89 -15.11 -6.38
N TRP A 386 -13.98 -13.80 -6.13
CA TRP A 386 -14.69 -12.87 -6.98
C TRP A 386 -13.80 -11.74 -7.45
N THR A 387 -14.20 -11.09 -8.53
CA THR A 387 -13.56 -9.88 -9.02
C THR A 387 -14.58 -8.97 -9.67
N GLN A 388 -14.30 -7.66 -9.66
CA GLN A 388 -15.14 -6.63 -10.24
C GLN A 388 -15.23 -6.79 -11.76
N ASP A 389 -16.40 -6.48 -12.32
CA ASP A 389 -16.62 -6.46 -13.77
C ASP A 389 -15.84 -5.30 -14.42
N GLU A 390 -15.71 -4.19 -13.71
CA GLU A 390 -15.00 -2.98 -14.15
C GLU A 390 -13.76 -2.73 -13.28
N LEU A 391 -12.71 -2.17 -13.90
CA LEU A 391 -11.56 -1.65 -13.16
C LEU A 391 -11.91 -0.28 -12.55
N PRO A 392 -11.31 0.07 -11.39
CA PRO A 392 -11.48 1.41 -10.84
C PRO A 392 -10.99 2.45 -11.85
N PRO A 393 -11.74 3.54 -12.08
CA PRO A 393 -11.34 4.56 -13.04
C PRO A 393 -10.12 5.33 -12.54
N ARG A 394 -9.39 5.93 -13.49
CA ARG A 394 -8.34 6.91 -13.20
C ARG A 394 -8.96 8.23 -12.78
N MET A 395 -8.35 8.91 -11.81
CA MET A 395 -8.58 10.33 -11.56
C MET A 395 -8.11 11.16 -12.76
N ASP A 396 -8.88 12.18 -13.15
CA ASP A 396 -8.57 13.04 -14.29
C ASP A 396 -7.60 14.18 -13.90
N PHE A 397 -6.34 13.81 -13.66
CA PHE A 397 -5.29 14.76 -13.32
C PHE A 397 -5.05 15.77 -14.45
N GLN A 398 -5.16 17.04 -14.11
CA GLN A 398 -4.81 18.16 -14.99
C GLN A 398 -3.34 18.53 -14.85
N VAL A 399 -2.79 19.21 -15.86
CA VAL A 399 -1.47 19.84 -15.73
C VAL A 399 -1.60 21.03 -14.80
N MET A 400 -0.74 21.10 -13.79
CA MET A 400 -0.77 22.13 -12.75
C MET A 400 0.49 23.01 -12.81
N GLU A 401 0.45 24.15 -12.13
CA GLU A 401 1.66 24.95 -11.90
C GLU A 401 2.68 24.15 -11.06
N PRO A 402 3.97 24.20 -11.41
CA PRO A 402 4.98 23.50 -10.66
C PRO A 402 5.20 24.16 -9.29
N ILE A 403 5.39 23.31 -8.28
CA ILE A 403 5.88 23.69 -6.94
C ILE A 403 7.29 24.29 -7.05
N LYS A 404 8.11 23.72 -7.95
CA LYS A 404 9.53 24.08 -8.11
C LYS A 404 9.94 24.10 -9.58
N ARG A 405 10.74 25.11 -9.95
CA ARG A 405 11.45 25.19 -11.24
C ARG A 405 12.96 25.23 -10.97
N GLY A 406 13.73 24.38 -11.63
CA GLY A 406 15.18 24.27 -11.47
C GLY A 406 15.62 22.87 -11.09
N SER A 407 16.90 22.72 -10.73
CA SER A 407 17.46 21.39 -10.48
C SER A 407 16.81 20.69 -9.27
N LEU A 408 16.51 19.40 -9.39
CA LEU A 408 15.94 18.57 -8.30
C LEU A 408 16.63 18.82 -6.95
N LEU A 409 17.96 18.83 -6.94
CA LEU A 409 18.78 18.94 -5.72
C LEU A 409 19.32 20.36 -5.43
N ALA A 410 18.95 21.37 -6.22
CA ALA A 410 19.28 22.75 -5.90
C ALA A 410 18.31 23.32 -4.84
N ASN A 411 18.79 24.24 -4.01
CA ASN A 411 17.91 25.02 -3.15
C ASN A 411 17.06 25.98 -3.99
N ASN A 412 15.77 26.13 -3.62
CA ASN A 412 14.81 27.04 -4.24
C ASN A 412 15.09 28.53 -3.97
#